data_AF-A0A3D2XZY4-F1
#
_entry.id   AF-A0A3D2XZY4-F1
#
_cell.length_a   1.000
_cell.length_b   1.000
_cell.length_c   1.000
_cell.angle_alpha   90.00
_cell.angle_beta   90.00
_cell.angle_gamma   90.00
#
_symmetry.space_group_name_H-M   'P 1'
#
loop_
_entity.id
_entity.type
_entity.pdbx_description
1 polymer ?
#
loop_
_entity_poly.entity_id
_entity_poly.type
_entity_poly.pdbx_seq_one_letter_code
_entity_poly.pdbx_strand_id
1 'polypeptide(L)'
;MKLATYKNDSRDGQLMLVSRDLKLTCSAAPVAKTMQQLLDNWDELFEPLNERYQALCSGELLAEKFDAQKCHSPLPRAYHWADGSAYVNHVELVRRARGAEVPESFWHDPLMYQGGSDDFIGPYDDIEVPEESMGIDFEAEIAVVTTDVPMGTADEHAGNFIKLLMLVN
;
A
#
# COMPACT_ATOMS: atom_id res chain seq x y z
N MET A 1 -12.85 -0.53 6.65
CA MET A 1 -13.16 -0.44 5.20
C MET A 1 -12.04 -1.10 4.42
N LYS A 2 -12.30 -1.62 3.21
CA LYS A 2 -11.26 -2.08 2.29
C LYS A 2 -11.38 -1.32 0.97
N LEU A 3 -10.24 -0.96 0.41
CA LEU A 3 -10.10 -0.18 -0.81
C LEU A 3 -9.22 -0.93 -1.79
N ALA A 4 -9.47 -0.71 -3.07
CA ALA A 4 -8.62 -1.18 -4.16
C ALA A 4 -8.59 -0.12 -5.26
N THR A 5 -7.64 -0.26 -6.18
CA THR A 5 -7.61 0.50 -7.42
C THR A 5 -7.76 -0.46 -8.57
N TYR A 6 -8.77 -0.29 -9.41
CA TYR A 6 -8.90 -1.03 -10.66
C TYR A 6 -8.17 -0.30 -11.79
N LYS A 7 -7.53 -1.08 -12.67
CA LYS A 7 -6.92 -0.57 -13.90
C LYS A 7 -7.98 0.02 -14.82
N ASN A 8 -7.66 1.16 -15.44
CA ASN A 8 -8.48 1.80 -16.48
C ASN A 8 -7.55 2.59 -17.43
N ASP A 9 -8.12 3.43 -18.31
CA ASP A 9 -7.36 4.23 -19.27
C ASP A 9 -6.58 5.42 -18.65
N SER A 10 -6.59 5.56 -17.32
CA SER A 10 -5.89 6.61 -16.58
C SER A 10 -4.73 6.04 -15.77
N ARG A 11 -3.71 6.87 -15.53
CA ARG A 11 -2.50 6.48 -14.79
C ARG A 11 -2.75 6.09 -13.35
N ASP A 12 -3.76 6.68 -12.71
CA ASP A 12 -4.06 6.47 -11.28
C ASP A 12 -5.21 5.48 -11.05
N GLY A 13 -5.69 4.85 -12.13
CA GLY A 13 -6.76 3.86 -12.08
C GLY A 13 -8.11 4.44 -11.61
N GLN A 14 -8.93 3.56 -11.03
CA GLN A 14 -10.22 3.90 -10.45
C GLN A 14 -10.31 3.38 -9.02
N LEU A 15 -10.66 4.26 -8.08
CA LEU A 15 -10.87 3.88 -6.69
C LEU A 15 -12.13 3.02 -6.53
N MET A 16 -11.97 1.89 -5.86
CA MET A 16 -13.00 0.91 -5.60
C MET A 16 -13.16 0.67 -4.09
N LEU A 17 -14.40 0.52 -3.65
CA LEU A 17 -14.74 -0.03 -2.34
C LEU A 17 -14.87 -1.55 -2.46
N VAL A 18 -14.29 -2.30 -1.51
CA VAL A 18 -14.32 -3.77 -1.53
C VAL A 18 -14.95 -4.28 -0.24
N SER A 19 -15.89 -5.23 -0.33
CA SER A 19 -16.54 -5.82 0.84
C SER A 19 -15.53 -6.51 1.75
N ARG A 20 -15.88 -6.62 3.04
CA ARG A 20 -14.99 -7.21 4.06
C ARG A 20 -14.52 -8.61 3.68
N ASP A 21 -15.37 -9.41 3.06
CA ASP A 21 -15.11 -10.78 2.62
C ASP A 21 -14.46 -10.89 1.23
N LEU A 22 -14.11 -9.75 0.60
CA LEU A 22 -13.48 -9.67 -0.72
C LEU A 22 -14.32 -10.27 -1.86
N LYS A 23 -15.65 -10.29 -1.73
CA LYS A 23 -16.53 -10.85 -2.77
C LYS A 23 -17.22 -9.82 -3.62
N LEU A 24 -17.50 -8.65 -3.08
CA LEU A 24 -18.26 -7.59 -3.74
C LEU A 24 -17.44 -6.32 -3.81
N THR A 25 -17.69 -5.53 -4.85
CA THR A 25 -17.08 -4.21 -5.01
C THR A 25 -18.06 -3.23 -5.65
N CYS A 26 -17.83 -1.95 -5.42
CA CYS A 26 -18.46 -0.88 -6.17
C CYS A 26 -17.51 0.31 -6.33
N SER A 27 -17.74 1.13 -7.35
CA SER A 27 -16.96 2.34 -7.58
C SER A 27 -17.11 3.34 -6.41
N ALA A 28 -15.99 3.93 -5.99
CA ALA A 28 -15.95 5.05 -5.04
C ALA A 28 -16.09 6.43 -5.70
N ALA A 29 -16.18 6.48 -7.05
CA ALA A 29 -16.17 7.72 -7.84
C ALA A 29 -17.14 8.84 -7.39
N PRO A 30 -18.32 8.57 -6.79
CA PRO A 30 -19.16 9.63 -6.23
C PRO A 30 -18.50 10.41 -5.08
N VAL A 31 -17.49 9.85 -4.42
CA VAL A 31 -16.74 10.47 -3.31
C VAL A 31 -15.32 10.86 -3.76
N ALA A 32 -14.57 9.91 -4.31
CA ALA A 32 -13.21 10.14 -4.82
C ALA A 32 -12.96 9.26 -6.06
N LYS A 33 -12.28 9.81 -7.07
CA LYS A 33 -11.98 9.10 -8.32
C LYS A 33 -10.78 8.17 -8.19
N THR A 34 -9.77 8.56 -7.41
CA THR A 34 -8.50 7.84 -7.25
C THR A 34 -8.14 7.70 -5.77
N MET A 35 -7.26 6.75 -5.44
CA MET A 35 -6.74 6.59 -4.08
C MET A 35 -5.99 7.84 -3.62
N GLN A 36 -5.20 8.47 -4.49
CA GLN A 36 -4.48 9.69 -4.16
C GLN A 36 -5.43 10.84 -3.82
N GLN A 37 -6.49 11.04 -4.61
CA GLN A 37 -7.47 12.09 -4.32
C GLN A 37 -8.14 11.88 -2.94
N LEU A 38 -8.43 10.63 -2.59
CA LEU A 38 -8.96 10.29 -1.27
C LEU A 38 -7.96 10.67 -0.16
N LEU A 39 -6.69 10.33 -0.32
CA LEU A 39 -5.66 10.62 0.68
C LEU A 39 -5.41 12.12 0.84
N ASP A 40 -5.39 12.87 -0.27
CA ASP A 40 -5.20 14.33 -0.28
C ASP A 40 -6.31 15.07 0.49
N ASN A 41 -7.50 14.48 0.62
CA ASN A 41 -8.69 15.09 1.21
C ASN A 41 -9.33 14.19 2.27
N TRP A 42 -8.51 13.41 2.98
CA TRP A 42 -8.97 12.31 3.83
C TRP A 42 -10.06 12.73 4.82
N ASP A 43 -9.86 13.82 5.56
CA ASP A 43 -10.78 14.23 6.62
C ASP A 43 -12.16 14.66 6.09
N GLU A 44 -12.22 15.22 4.89
CA GLU A 44 -13.48 15.62 4.25
C GLU A 44 -14.20 14.41 3.64
N LEU A 45 -13.44 13.50 3.00
CA LEU A 45 -13.99 12.42 2.20
C LEU A 45 -14.22 11.12 2.98
N PHE A 46 -13.66 11.00 4.19
CA PHE A 46 -13.74 9.78 4.99
C PHE A 46 -15.19 9.38 5.34
N GLU A 47 -15.98 10.30 5.91
CA GLU A 47 -17.35 9.97 6.34
C GLU A 47 -18.24 9.60 5.13
N PRO A 48 -18.32 10.38 4.04
CA PRO A 48 -19.07 9.97 2.85
C PRO A 48 -18.61 8.64 2.25
N LEU A 49 -17.30 8.35 2.27
CA LEU A 49 -16.76 7.09 1.79
C LEU A 49 -17.16 5.92 2.71
N ASN A 50 -17.11 6.13 4.02
CA ASN A 50 -17.49 5.13 5.02
C ASN A 50 -18.99 4.81 4.96
N GLU A 51 -19.86 5.81 4.81
CA GLU A 51 -21.30 5.60 4.57
C GLU A 51 -21.53 4.71 3.34
N ARG A 52 -20.86 5.02 2.23
CA ARG A 52 -20.93 4.23 1.00
C ARG A 52 -20.39 2.80 1.20
N TYR A 53 -19.33 2.63 1.98
CA TYR A 53 -18.79 1.32 2.35
C TYR A 53 -19.78 0.49 3.17
N GLN A 54 -20.48 1.11 4.13
CA GLN A 54 -21.50 0.41 4.90
C GLN A 54 -22.67 -0.02 4.01
N ALA A 55 -23.12 0.85 3.11
CA ALA A 55 -24.17 0.55 2.13
C ALA A 55 -23.77 -0.58 1.15
N LEU A 56 -22.49 -0.67 0.76
CA LEU A 56 -21.96 -1.82 0.03
C LEU A 56 -22.06 -3.10 0.87
N CYS A 57 -21.68 -3.04 2.15
CA CYS A 57 -21.67 -4.22 3.02
C CYS A 57 -23.05 -4.67 3.48
N SER A 58 -24.05 -3.78 3.53
CA SER A 58 -25.45 -4.10 3.84
C SER A 58 -26.25 -4.57 2.62
N GLY A 59 -25.68 -4.46 1.40
CA GLY A 59 -26.34 -4.83 0.16
C GLY A 59 -27.31 -3.79 -0.38
N GLU A 60 -27.24 -2.54 0.10
CA GLU A 60 -28.06 -1.42 -0.35
C GLU A 60 -27.58 -0.81 -1.68
N LEU A 61 -26.30 -1.01 -2.01
CA LEU A 61 -25.73 -0.60 -3.29
C LEU A 61 -25.77 -1.72 -4.31
N LEU A 62 -26.00 -1.34 -5.58
CA LEU A 62 -25.67 -2.22 -6.69
C LEU A 62 -24.15 -2.46 -6.69
N ALA A 63 -23.78 -3.71 -6.47
CA ALA A 63 -22.40 -4.15 -6.41
C ALA A 63 -22.12 -5.20 -7.50
N GLU A 64 -20.88 -5.26 -7.94
CA GLU A 64 -20.37 -6.31 -8.80
C GLU A 64 -19.49 -7.27 -8.00
N LYS A 65 -19.19 -8.44 -8.58
CA LYS A 65 -18.23 -9.37 -7.99
C LYS A 65 -16.83 -8.72 -8.01
N PHE A 66 -16.14 -8.73 -6.88
CA PHE A 66 -14.76 -8.30 -6.80
C PHE A 66 -13.86 -9.26 -7.60
N ASP A 67 -12.95 -8.67 -8.37
CA ASP A 67 -12.03 -9.38 -9.26
C ASP A 67 -10.62 -8.82 -9.07
N ALA A 68 -9.81 -9.57 -8.33
CA ALA A 68 -8.46 -9.15 -7.98
C ALA A 68 -7.52 -9.08 -9.19
N GLN A 69 -7.83 -9.73 -10.30
CA GLN A 69 -7.02 -9.66 -11.53
C GLN A 69 -7.16 -8.30 -12.23
N LYS A 70 -8.21 -7.53 -11.94
CA LYS A 70 -8.39 -6.16 -12.45
C LYS A 70 -7.67 -5.12 -11.62
N CYS A 71 -7.16 -5.50 -10.45
CA CYS A 71 -6.50 -4.58 -9.54
C CYS A 71 -5.16 -4.11 -10.13
N HIS A 72 -4.89 -2.84 -9.90
CA HIS A 72 -3.54 -2.31 -9.79
C HIS A 72 -3.11 -2.37 -8.32
N SER A 73 -1.83 -2.08 -8.03
CA SER A 73 -1.45 -1.65 -6.68
C SER A 73 -2.35 -0.51 -6.18
N PRO A 74 -2.70 -0.43 -4.88
CA PRO A 74 -3.66 0.56 -4.35
C PRO A 74 -3.31 2.00 -4.75
N LEU A 75 -2.03 2.34 -4.78
CA LEU A 75 -1.47 3.50 -5.47
C LEU A 75 -0.65 2.99 -6.66
N PRO A 76 -1.14 3.13 -7.91
CA PRO A 76 -0.37 2.75 -9.11
C PRO A 76 0.99 3.42 -9.22
N ARG A 77 1.02 4.66 -8.74
CA ARG A 77 2.17 5.52 -8.55
C ARG A 77 1.93 6.34 -7.28
N ALA A 78 2.98 6.68 -6.58
CA ALA A 78 2.96 7.46 -5.35
C ALA A 78 4.02 8.56 -5.43
N TYR A 79 3.93 9.52 -4.52
CA TYR A 79 4.93 10.58 -4.40
C TYR A 79 6.17 10.16 -3.62
N HIS A 80 6.08 9.07 -2.85
CA HIS A 80 7.14 8.60 -1.97
C HIS A 80 7.00 7.09 -1.73
N TRP A 81 8.11 6.36 -1.81
CA TRP A 81 8.26 5.00 -1.28
C TRP A 81 9.54 4.90 -0.45
N ALA A 82 9.37 4.71 0.85
CA ALA A 82 10.47 4.53 1.79
C ALA A 82 10.28 3.20 2.50
N ASP A 83 11.30 2.36 2.40
CA ASP A 83 11.26 1.00 2.90
C ASP A 83 12.31 0.80 4.00
N GLY A 84 11.87 0.17 5.09
CA GLY A 84 12.62 0.06 6.32
C GLY A 84 12.85 -1.39 6.72
N SER A 85 14.09 -1.72 7.10
CA SER A 85 14.44 -3.07 7.55
C SER A 85 14.05 -3.29 9.03
N ALA A 86 12.76 -3.29 9.32
CA ALA A 86 12.22 -3.38 10.68
C ALA A 86 12.50 -4.74 11.36
N TYR A 87 12.69 -5.80 10.58
CA TYR A 87 13.03 -7.13 11.08
C TYR A 87 14.54 -7.35 11.09
N VAL A 88 15.22 -6.85 12.13
CA VAL A 88 16.70 -6.88 12.27
C VAL A 88 17.30 -8.28 12.09
N ASN A 89 16.56 -9.34 12.42
CA ASN A 89 16.97 -10.72 12.18
C ASN A 89 17.34 -10.99 10.70
N HIS A 90 16.64 -10.40 9.72
CA HIS A 90 17.01 -10.54 8.31
C HIS A 90 18.43 -10.00 8.05
N VAL A 91 18.74 -8.81 8.59
CA VAL A 91 20.05 -8.17 8.46
C VAL A 91 21.15 -8.98 9.16
N GLU A 92 20.83 -9.58 10.30
CA GLU A 92 21.73 -10.49 11.01
C GLU A 92 22.11 -11.71 10.16
N LEU A 93 21.13 -12.35 9.52
CA LEU A 93 21.37 -13.50 8.65
C LEU A 93 22.29 -13.16 7.48
N VAL A 94 22.07 -12.01 6.81
CA VAL A 94 22.89 -11.53 5.70
C VAL A 94 24.34 -11.29 6.13
N ARG A 95 24.55 -10.69 7.31
CA ARG A 95 25.89 -10.40 7.83
C ARG A 95 26.61 -11.67 8.27
N ARG A 96 25.92 -12.58 8.95
CA ARG A 96 26.47 -13.88 9.35
C ARG A 96 26.95 -14.68 8.14
N ALA A 97 26.20 -14.66 7.03
CA ALA A 97 26.61 -15.31 5.78
C ALA A 97 27.92 -14.76 5.20
N ARG A 98 28.30 -13.53 5.57
CA ARG A 98 29.55 -12.86 5.15
C ARG A 98 30.64 -12.89 6.23
N GLY A 99 30.42 -13.60 7.34
CA GLY A 99 31.35 -13.63 8.48
C GLY A 99 31.48 -12.29 9.23
N ALA A 100 30.45 -11.43 9.15
CA ALA A 100 30.42 -10.12 9.79
C ALA A 100 29.41 -10.08 10.94
N GLU A 101 29.70 -9.26 11.95
CA GLU A 101 28.76 -8.99 13.04
C GLU A 101 27.81 -7.83 12.69
N VAL A 102 26.61 -7.87 13.27
CA VAL A 102 25.64 -6.76 13.19
C VAL A 102 26.13 -5.63 14.10
N PRO A 103 26.20 -4.37 13.63
CA PRO A 103 26.56 -3.26 14.49
C PRO A 103 25.46 -3.05 15.52
N GLU A 104 25.85 -2.80 16.77
CA GLU A 104 24.89 -2.60 17.87
C GLU A 104 23.84 -1.52 17.57
N SER A 105 24.23 -0.50 16.79
CA SER A 105 23.30 0.56 16.39
C SER A 105 22.07 0.05 15.64
N PHE A 106 22.13 -1.09 14.94
CA PHE A 106 21.00 -1.59 14.15
C PHE A 106 19.82 -2.05 15.02
N TRP A 107 20.04 -2.27 16.31
CA TRP A 107 18.97 -2.57 17.27
C TRP A 107 18.21 -1.33 17.76
N HIS A 108 18.74 -0.14 17.50
CA HIS A 108 18.25 1.13 18.04
C HIS A 108 18.07 2.23 16.99
N ASP A 109 18.67 2.07 15.81
CA ASP A 109 18.65 3.01 14.70
C ASP A 109 18.08 2.30 13.46
N PRO A 110 16.79 2.54 13.14
CA PRO A 110 16.13 1.87 12.01
C PRO A 110 16.82 2.16 10.68
N LEU A 111 17.05 1.12 9.89
CA LEU A 111 17.47 1.28 8.51
C LEU A 111 16.27 1.65 7.66
N MET A 112 16.45 2.62 6.77
CA MET A 112 15.44 3.09 5.82
C MET A 112 16.14 3.48 4.52
N TYR A 113 15.55 3.13 3.38
CA TYR A 113 16.01 3.57 2.06
C TYR A 113 14.86 4.07 1.21
N GLN A 114 15.17 4.99 0.29
CA GLN A 114 14.21 5.50 -0.70
C GLN A 114 14.18 4.56 -1.91
N GLY A 115 13.01 4.03 -2.23
CA GLY A 115 12.79 3.25 -3.45
C GLY A 115 12.04 4.01 -4.54
N GLY A 116 11.87 3.36 -5.70
CA GLY A 116 11.04 3.86 -6.81
C GLY A 116 9.55 3.81 -6.44
N SER A 117 8.77 4.78 -6.93
CA SER A 117 7.36 4.90 -6.56
C SER A 117 6.42 5.24 -7.72
N ASP A 118 6.92 5.33 -8.94
CA ASP A 118 6.21 5.88 -10.08
C ASP A 118 5.62 4.84 -11.05
N ASP A 119 5.94 3.55 -10.87
CA ASP A 119 5.57 2.47 -11.79
C ASP A 119 5.37 1.11 -11.06
N PHE A 120 4.50 1.07 -10.04
CA PHE A 120 4.22 -0.18 -9.33
C PHE A 120 3.42 -1.14 -10.22
N ILE A 121 3.69 -2.45 -10.14
CA ILE A 121 2.86 -3.45 -10.83
C ILE A 121 1.60 -3.80 -10.02
N GLY A 122 0.62 -4.42 -10.66
CA GLY A 122 -0.56 -4.98 -10.01
C GLY A 122 -0.27 -6.28 -9.26
N PRO A 123 -1.12 -6.68 -8.29
CA PRO A 123 -0.90 -7.86 -7.46
C PRO A 123 -0.97 -9.22 -8.18
N TYR A 124 -1.42 -9.23 -9.44
CA TYR A 124 -1.49 -10.41 -10.31
C TYR A 124 -0.73 -10.20 -11.63
N ASP A 125 0.06 -9.13 -11.73
CA ASP A 125 0.89 -8.90 -12.90
C ASP A 125 2.17 -9.73 -12.82
N ASP A 126 2.71 -10.07 -13.98
CA ASP A 126 4.01 -10.71 -14.08
C ASP A 126 5.13 -9.74 -13.68
N ILE A 127 6.18 -10.25 -13.02
CA ILE A 127 7.41 -9.49 -12.77
C ILE A 127 8.26 -9.57 -14.03
N GLU A 128 8.13 -8.57 -14.89
CA GLU A 128 8.90 -8.50 -16.14
C GLU A 128 10.35 -8.07 -15.87
N VAL A 129 11.29 -8.90 -16.31
CA VAL A 129 12.73 -8.69 -16.14
C VAL A 129 13.47 -8.95 -17.47
N PRO A 130 14.62 -8.31 -17.71
CA PRO A 130 15.40 -8.55 -18.93
C PRO A 130 15.90 -10.00 -19.07
N GLU A 131 16.29 -10.63 -17.96
CA GLU A 131 16.78 -12.01 -17.91
C GLU A 131 16.66 -12.60 -16.49
N GLU A 132 16.26 -13.87 -16.39
CA GLU A 132 16.06 -14.56 -15.09
C GLU A 132 17.36 -14.79 -14.30
N SER A 133 18.53 -14.71 -14.96
CA SER A 133 19.84 -14.89 -14.34
C SER A 133 20.27 -13.75 -13.42
N MET A 134 19.52 -12.65 -13.32
CA MET A 134 19.91 -11.47 -12.53
C MET A 134 19.76 -11.65 -11.01
N GLY A 135 19.42 -12.85 -10.53
CA GLY A 135 19.23 -13.12 -9.11
C GLY A 135 17.94 -12.49 -8.58
N ILE A 136 16.85 -12.65 -9.34
CA ILE A 136 15.52 -12.18 -8.97
C ILE A 136 15.12 -12.79 -7.63
N ASP A 137 14.62 -11.95 -6.73
CA ASP A 137 14.14 -12.33 -5.42
C ASP A 137 12.79 -11.65 -5.14
N PHE A 138 12.16 -12.01 -4.02
CA PHE A 138 10.89 -11.48 -3.57
C PHE A 138 11.01 -11.07 -2.10
N GLU A 139 10.41 -9.96 -1.68
CA GLU A 139 10.46 -9.48 -0.29
C GLU A 139 9.06 -9.22 0.24
N ALA A 140 8.56 -10.13 1.07
CA ALA A 140 7.21 -10.02 1.60
C ALA A 140 7.16 -9.11 2.84
N GLU A 141 6.41 -8.02 2.75
CA GLU A 141 6.36 -7.03 3.83
C GLU A 141 4.96 -6.44 4.08
N ILE A 142 4.88 -5.59 5.10
CA ILE A 142 3.71 -4.78 5.42
C ILE A 142 4.06 -3.32 5.16
N ALA A 143 3.29 -2.67 4.30
CA ALA A 143 3.40 -1.25 4.05
C ALA A 143 2.23 -0.49 4.69
N VAL A 144 2.49 0.73 5.11
CA VAL A 144 1.49 1.68 5.60
C VAL A 144 1.41 2.87 4.65
N VAL A 145 0.22 3.44 4.50
CA VAL A 145 0.02 4.73 3.79
C VAL A 145 -0.39 5.76 4.81
N THR A 146 0.31 6.88 4.83
CA THR A 146 0.03 8.00 5.73
C THR A 146 -0.63 9.16 5.01
N THR A 147 -1.32 10.02 5.77
CA THR A 147 -1.54 11.42 5.36
C THR A 147 -0.27 12.24 5.59
N ASP A 148 -0.37 13.57 5.46
CA ASP A 148 0.71 14.49 5.78
C ASP A 148 1.23 14.28 7.21
N VAL A 149 2.52 13.98 7.33
CA VAL A 149 3.23 13.82 8.61
C VAL A 149 4.11 15.06 8.82
N PRO A 150 3.87 15.88 9.85
CA PRO A 150 4.73 17.02 10.15
C PRO A 150 6.17 16.58 10.41
N MET A 151 7.14 17.35 9.91
CA MET A 151 8.56 17.14 10.19
C MET A 151 8.82 17.16 11.70
N GLY A 152 9.53 16.16 12.21
CA GLY A 152 9.83 16.03 13.64
C GLY A 152 8.69 15.47 14.48
N THR A 153 7.70 14.80 13.87
CA THR A 153 6.64 14.07 14.59
C THR A 153 7.25 13.07 15.57
N ALA A 154 6.82 13.13 16.84
CA ALA A 154 7.18 12.16 17.86
C ALA A 154 6.58 10.78 17.53
N ASP A 155 7.29 9.72 17.92
CA ASP A 155 6.90 8.33 17.72
C ASP A 155 5.49 8.02 18.26
N GLU A 156 5.16 8.53 19.44
CA GLU A 156 3.84 8.39 20.07
C GLU A 156 2.68 9.03 19.27
N HIS A 157 2.98 9.89 18.29
CA HIS A 157 1.98 10.54 17.44
C HIS A 157 1.97 10.01 16.01
N ALA A 158 2.99 9.28 15.57
CA ALA A 158 3.12 8.78 14.20
C ALA A 158 1.90 7.92 13.78
N GLY A 159 1.37 7.11 14.70
CA GLY A 159 0.22 6.25 14.44
C GLY A 159 -1.06 6.99 14.02
N ASN A 160 -1.22 8.27 14.38
CA ASN A 160 -2.40 9.07 14.03
C ASN A 160 -2.49 9.39 12.53
N PHE A 161 -1.35 9.35 11.84
CA PHE A 161 -1.25 9.68 10.42
C PHE A 161 -1.40 8.45 9.52
N ILE A 162 -1.32 7.23 10.06
CA ILE A 162 -1.52 5.99 9.30
C ILE A 162 -3.00 5.85 8.93
N LYS A 163 -3.30 5.76 7.62
CA LYS A 163 -4.66 5.61 7.11
C LYS A 163 -4.95 4.23 6.53
N LEU A 164 -3.95 3.63 5.89
CA LEU A 164 -4.09 2.33 5.23
C LEU A 164 -2.94 1.40 5.58
N LEU A 165 -3.21 0.11 5.51
CA LEU A 165 -2.23 -0.97 5.55
C LEU A 165 -2.41 -1.85 4.33
N MET A 166 -1.29 -2.32 3.78
CA MET A 166 -1.25 -3.24 2.65
C MET A 166 -0.08 -4.20 2.78
N LEU A 167 -0.06 -5.24 1.93
CA LEU A 167 1.10 -6.09 1.73
C LEU A 167 1.90 -5.54 0.55
N VAL A 168 3.19 -5.79 0.54
CA VAL A 168 4.09 -5.49 -0.59
C VAL A 168 4.99 -6.68 -0.87
N ASN A 169 5.42 -6.77 -2.13
CA ASN A 169 6.45 -7.64 -2.65
C ASN A 169 7.47 -6.82 -3.43
#